data_AF-A0A2T6ZJ31-F1
#
_entry.id   AF-A0A2T6ZJ31-F1
#
_cell.length_a   1.000
_cell.length_b   1.000
_cell.length_c   1.000
_cell.angle_alpha   90.00
_cell.angle_beta   90.00
_cell.angle_gamma   90.00
#
_symmetry.space_group_name_H-M   'P 1'
#
loop_
_entity.id
_entity.type
_entity.pdbx_description
1 polymer ?
#
loop_
_entity_poly.entity_id
_entity_poly.type
_entity_poly.pdbx_seq_one_letter_code
_entity_poly.pdbx_strand_id
1 'polypeptide(L)'
;MAEKIGGVFDAFGLKTGKQKFEYTAAGGVYAGENVYAVLQAPRGDATEALVLCAAWVNTEGELNESGVALVLALARYLKRWSLWSKDIIFLITSDSRAGPQAWVDAYHDLHTPPAVASLPLKSGAIQGVVVVDYPTSRGFESLHIVYDGINGQLPNLDLINTAVRIASGQMGVRTTLQEMWSHDNQYKDRLRTMLRGMVNQGLGHASGPHSSFIPYHIDAITLQAYGDGWHDEVTLGRTVESLFRSLNNLLEHFHQSFFFYLLMAERRFVSIGTYLPSAMLIAVNFTIAAIGLWLKSGRLNDKEENKSSDGKASEGKNKLLESAGEVPSAAEQPDVVSEERPLLLSMAFVVATHFLGFMPLYLFNNLDEKNFTSAFYIFTLLNVILPPVLCAIFTKSFAPTALHFTLIKCFSLLLLGMFLSALATLNFSLSFLIGVFASPITFINPTPKRKWTVGAAWMALLQGLTPTTALVGVALYWGEPLSEILKEAAFGWRVWGMWTQVVVWCVWWPAWIIAGVLVAGSWAVEA
;
A
#
# COMPACT_ATOMS: atom_id res chain seq x y z
N MET A 1 11.35 19.86 -25.82
CA MET A 1 11.94 20.17 -24.49
C MET A 1 13.36 19.62 -24.39
N ALA A 2 13.55 18.30 -24.48
CA ALA A 2 14.85 17.63 -24.29
C ALA A 2 16.00 18.18 -25.16
N GLU A 3 15.73 18.55 -26.41
CA GLU A 3 16.75 19.14 -27.29
C GLU A 3 17.27 20.48 -26.79
N LYS A 4 16.38 21.39 -26.40
CA LYS A 4 16.75 22.73 -25.90
C LYS A 4 17.50 22.64 -24.58
N ILE A 5 16.99 21.85 -23.64
CA ILE A 5 17.60 21.66 -22.32
C ILE A 5 18.96 20.94 -22.45
N GLY A 6 19.05 19.94 -23.32
CA GLY A 6 20.32 19.30 -23.65
C GLY A 6 21.35 20.31 -24.16
N GLY A 7 20.97 21.16 -25.12
CA GLY A 7 21.85 22.23 -25.62
C GLY A 7 22.30 23.22 -24.55
N VAL A 8 21.47 23.50 -23.54
CA VAL A 8 21.86 24.35 -22.39
C VAL A 8 22.91 23.66 -21.52
N PHE A 9 22.73 22.38 -21.20
CA PHE A 9 23.72 21.60 -20.45
C PHE A 9 25.04 21.45 -21.23
N ASP A 10 24.97 21.24 -22.55
CA ASP A 10 26.15 21.20 -23.43
C ASP A 10 26.87 22.55 -23.44
N ALA A 11 26.14 23.67 -23.47
CA ALA A 11 26.70 25.02 -23.37
C ALA A 11 27.35 25.29 -21.99
N PHE A 12 26.88 24.62 -20.93
CA PHE A 12 27.57 24.62 -19.64
C PHE A 12 28.80 23.71 -19.65
N GLY A 13 29.02 22.89 -20.68
CA GLY A 13 30.10 21.93 -20.81
C GLY A 13 29.93 20.71 -19.90
N LEU A 14 28.69 20.26 -19.70
CA LEU A 14 28.37 19.02 -19.01
C LEU A 14 28.10 17.91 -20.04
N LYS A 15 28.34 16.64 -19.66
CA LYS A 15 28.01 15.50 -20.53
C LYS A 15 26.51 15.25 -20.47
N THR A 16 25.83 15.28 -21.61
CA THR A 16 24.38 15.17 -21.69
C THR A 16 23.92 13.81 -22.21
N GLY A 17 22.84 13.30 -21.63
CA GLY A 17 22.14 12.10 -22.06
C GLY A 17 20.68 12.40 -22.31
N LYS A 18 20.09 11.72 -23.29
CA LYS A 18 18.65 11.77 -23.58
C LYS A 18 18.11 10.34 -23.58
N GLN A 19 16.87 10.18 -23.14
CA GLN A 19 16.23 8.88 -23.05
C GLN A 19 14.78 8.99 -23.48
N LYS A 20 14.41 8.27 -24.54
CA LYS A 20 13.02 8.11 -24.95
C LYS A 20 12.38 6.95 -24.19
N PHE A 21 11.12 7.10 -23.84
CA PHE A 21 10.34 6.05 -23.21
C PHE A 21 8.89 6.07 -23.70
N GLU A 22 8.25 4.91 -23.66
CA GLU A 22 6.85 4.70 -23.99
C GLU A 22 6.29 3.59 -23.10
N TYR A 23 5.23 3.88 -22.36
CA TYR A 23 4.45 2.91 -21.61
C TYR A 23 3.00 2.89 -22.10
N THR A 24 2.39 1.71 -22.08
CA THR A 24 0.98 1.52 -22.40
C THR A 24 0.23 1.03 -21.18
N ALA A 25 -0.77 1.80 -20.72
CA ALA A 25 -1.61 1.41 -19.59
C ALA A 25 -3.03 1.96 -19.76
N ALA A 26 -4.04 1.15 -19.42
CA ALA A 26 -5.46 1.52 -19.51
C ALA A 26 -5.93 2.04 -20.89
N GLY A 27 -5.31 1.56 -21.98
CA GLY A 27 -5.57 2.04 -23.35
C GLY A 27 -4.90 3.38 -23.70
N GLY A 28 -4.21 4.02 -22.75
CA GLY A 28 -3.41 5.22 -22.96
C GLY A 28 -1.93 4.90 -23.25
N VAL A 29 -1.31 5.75 -24.06
CA VAL A 29 0.14 5.72 -24.34
C VAL A 29 0.79 6.90 -23.62
N TYR A 30 1.73 6.59 -22.73
CA TYR A 30 2.52 7.54 -21.94
C TYR A 30 3.94 7.53 -22.48
N ALA A 31 4.23 8.48 -23.36
CA ALA A 31 5.53 8.59 -24.02
C ALA A 31 6.17 9.94 -23.75
N GLY A 32 7.50 9.95 -23.69
CA GLY A 32 8.26 11.14 -23.41
C GLY A 32 9.74 11.00 -23.71
N GLU A 33 10.47 12.08 -23.47
CA GLU A 33 11.92 12.11 -23.59
C GLU A 33 12.51 12.83 -22.39
N ASN A 34 13.21 12.07 -21.55
CA ASN A 34 13.98 12.60 -20.44
C ASN A 34 15.32 13.15 -20.93
N VAL A 35 15.83 14.17 -20.26
CA VAL A 35 17.16 14.73 -20.51
C VAL A 35 17.88 14.89 -19.20
N TYR A 36 19.16 14.54 -19.18
CA TYR A 36 19.98 14.67 -17.98
C TYR A 36 21.41 15.03 -18.33
N ALA A 37 22.13 15.56 -17.35
CA ALA A 37 23.53 15.88 -17.45
C ALA A 37 24.30 15.40 -16.22
N VAL A 38 25.55 14.98 -16.42
CA VAL A 38 26.41 14.49 -15.34
C VAL A 38 27.54 15.48 -15.09
N LEU A 39 27.65 15.96 -13.86
CA LEU A 39 28.81 16.67 -13.32
C LEU A 39 29.66 15.67 -12.54
N GLN A 40 30.86 15.42 -13.05
CA GLN A 40 31.84 14.58 -12.34
C GLN A 40 32.43 15.34 -11.15
N ALA A 41 32.48 14.67 -10.00
CA ALA A 41 32.98 15.22 -8.75
C ALA A 41 34.48 15.53 -8.83
N PRO A 42 34.93 16.76 -8.51
CA PRO A 42 36.36 17.08 -8.54
C PRO A 42 37.20 16.35 -7.48
N ARG A 43 36.56 15.88 -6.40
CA ARG A 43 37.22 15.19 -5.27
C ARG A 43 36.76 13.74 -5.09
N GLY A 44 36.00 13.21 -6.05
CA GLY A 44 35.37 11.89 -5.95
C GLY A 44 35.85 10.92 -7.02
N ASP A 45 35.64 9.65 -6.75
CA ASP A 45 36.11 8.53 -7.57
C ASP A 45 35.07 8.12 -8.63
N ALA A 46 34.01 8.93 -8.80
CA ALA A 46 32.81 8.66 -9.61
C ALA A 46 32.06 7.36 -9.25
N THR A 47 32.26 6.85 -8.03
CA THR A 47 31.61 5.64 -7.50
C THR A 47 30.24 5.91 -6.88
N GLU A 48 29.94 7.16 -6.55
CA GLU A 48 28.71 7.61 -5.92
C GLU A 48 28.15 8.86 -6.60
N ALA A 49 26.83 8.97 -6.66
CA ALA A 49 26.12 10.06 -7.31
C ALA A 49 24.96 10.61 -6.47
N LEU A 50 24.64 11.88 -6.66
CA LEU A 50 23.44 12.56 -6.17
C LEU A 50 22.60 13.00 -7.36
N VAL A 51 21.28 12.97 -7.25
CA VAL A 51 20.38 13.39 -8.33
C VAL A 51 19.62 14.64 -7.91
N LEU A 52 19.76 15.71 -8.69
CA LEU A 52 18.89 16.88 -8.64
C LEU A 52 17.88 16.76 -9.78
N CYS A 53 16.62 16.55 -9.44
CA CYS A 53 15.57 16.29 -10.42
C CYS A 53 14.54 17.43 -10.46
N ALA A 54 14.00 17.71 -11.64
CA ALA A 54 12.78 18.49 -11.80
C ALA A 54 11.98 17.93 -12.98
N ALA A 55 10.69 17.65 -12.78
CA ALA A 55 9.82 17.30 -13.89
C ALA A 55 9.47 18.55 -14.68
N TRP A 56 9.38 18.46 -16.00
CA TRP A 56 8.97 19.57 -16.87
C TRP A 56 7.51 19.96 -16.62
N VAL A 57 6.65 18.95 -16.47
CA VAL A 57 5.26 19.10 -16.01
C VAL A 57 5.14 18.44 -14.65
N ASN A 58 4.66 19.18 -13.66
CA ASN A 58 4.51 18.68 -12.29
C ASN A 58 3.32 17.72 -12.14
N THR A 59 3.06 17.24 -10.92
CA THR A 59 1.98 16.27 -10.63
C THR A 59 0.59 16.87 -10.87
N GLU A 60 0.44 18.19 -10.75
CA GLU A 60 -0.81 18.92 -10.97
C GLU A 60 -1.06 19.26 -12.45
N GLY A 61 -0.14 18.89 -13.35
CA GLY A 61 -0.24 19.18 -14.78
C GLY A 61 0.23 20.58 -15.17
N GLU A 62 0.85 21.31 -14.25
CA GLU A 62 1.40 22.65 -14.48
C GLU A 62 2.85 22.59 -14.98
N LEU A 63 3.26 23.59 -15.75
CA LEU A 63 4.64 23.73 -16.18
C LEU A 63 5.51 24.12 -14.98
N ASN A 64 6.50 23.30 -14.66
CA ASN A 64 7.44 23.56 -13.56
C ASN A 64 8.55 24.54 -13.98
N GLU A 65 8.17 25.75 -14.38
CA GLU A 65 9.08 26.71 -15.02
C GLU A 65 10.23 27.11 -14.10
N SER A 66 9.92 27.58 -12.88
CA SER A 66 10.93 28.02 -11.93
C SER A 66 11.75 26.87 -11.37
N GLY A 67 11.15 25.69 -11.16
CA GLY A 67 11.86 24.49 -10.71
C GLY A 67 12.90 24.03 -11.73
N VAL A 68 12.53 23.92 -13.02
CA VAL A 68 13.48 23.57 -14.08
C VAL A 68 14.55 24.65 -14.23
N ALA A 69 14.18 25.93 -14.22
CA ALA A 69 15.13 27.04 -14.29
C ALA A 69 16.13 27.00 -13.11
N LEU A 70 15.66 26.68 -11.90
CA LEU A 70 16.50 26.55 -10.72
C LEU A 70 17.49 25.39 -10.85
N VAL A 71 17.07 24.23 -11.36
CA VAL A 71 17.97 23.10 -11.61
C VAL A 71 19.06 23.48 -12.62
N LEU A 72 18.71 24.20 -13.71
CA LEU A 72 19.70 24.67 -14.69
C LEU A 72 20.66 25.71 -14.09
N ALA A 73 20.15 26.64 -13.29
CA ALA A 73 20.95 27.66 -12.61
C ALA A 73 21.93 27.01 -11.62
N LEU A 74 21.45 26.04 -10.83
CA LEU A 74 22.27 25.24 -9.92
C LEU A 74 23.31 24.41 -10.70
N ALA A 75 22.96 23.78 -11.82
CA ALA A 75 23.92 23.05 -12.63
C ALA A 75 25.11 23.91 -13.06
N ARG A 76 24.85 25.14 -13.50
CA ARG A 76 25.90 26.12 -13.83
C ARG A 76 26.69 26.59 -12.60
N TYR A 77 26.02 26.78 -11.47
CA TYR A 77 26.62 27.26 -10.23
C TYR A 77 27.51 26.18 -9.59
N LEU A 78 27.00 24.97 -9.35
CA LEU A 78 27.70 23.87 -8.68
C LEU A 78 28.92 23.41 -9.48
N LYS A 79 28.89 23.49 -10.83
CA LYS A 79 30.05 23.20 -11.70
C LYS A 79 31.28 24.07 -11.36
N ARG A 80 31.10 25.29 -10.87
CA ARG A 80 32.21 26.20 -10.52
C ARG A 80 32.89 25.84 -9.20
N TRP A 81 32.30 24.93 -8.42
CA TRP A 81 32.73 24.60 -7.07
C TRP A 81 33.46 23.27 -7.06
N SER A 82 34.60 23.22 -6.36
CA SER A 82 35.45 22.03 -6.27
C SER A 82 35.26 21.24 -4.98
N LEU A 83 34.11 21.39 -4.29
CA LEU A 83 33.88 20.74 -2.99
C LEU A 83 33.21 19.37 -3.08
N TRP A 84 32.66 19.02 -4.24
CA TRP A 84 31.88 17.80 -4.43
C TRP A 84 32.77 16.56 -4.41
N SER A 85 32.38 15.58 -3.61
CA SER A 85 32.97 14.25 -3.51
C SER A 85 32.09 13.17 -4.16
N LYS A 86 30.84 13.49 -4.48
CA LYS A 86 29.92 12.64 -5.24
C LYS A 86 29.55 13.31 -6.56
N ASP A 87 29.40 12.51 -7.61
CA ASP A 87 28.94 13.00 -8.90
C ASP A 87 27.54 13.60 -8.75
N ILE A 88 27.19 14.59 -9.56
CA ILE A 88 25.85 15.20 -9.52
C ILE A 88 25.19 15.01 -10.87
N ILE A 89 24.04 14.36 -10.86
CA ILE A 89 23.18 14.15 -12.02
C ILE A 89 22.07 15.20 -11.96
N PHE A 90 21.98 16.04 -12.99
CA PHE A 90 20.86 16.96 -13.18
C PHE A 90 19.87 16.31 -14.12
N LEU A 91 18.70 15.91 -13.61
CA LEU A 91 17.68 15.17 -14.35
C LEU A 91 16.45 16.04 -14.59
N ILE A 92 16.08 16.23 -15.85
CA ILE A 92 14.82 16.86 -16.24
C ILE A 92 13.95 15.80 -16.94
N THR A 93 12.88 15.38 -16.28
CA THR A 93 11.94 14.40 -16.83
C THR A 93 10.83 15.10 -17.61
N SER A 94 10.24 14.43 -18.59
CA SER A 94 9.12 15.02 -19.37
C SER A 94 7.86 15.23 -18.54
N ASP A 95 7.63 14.36 -17.56
CA ASP A 95 6.49 14.34 -16.67
C ASP A 95 6.94 13.91 -15.26
N SER A 96 6.03 14.03 -14.28
CA SER A 96 6.30 13.61 -12.90
C SER A 96 6.06 12.13 -12.61
N ARG A 97 5.53 11.37 -13.58
CA ARG A 97 5.03 10.00 -13.37
C ARG A 97 5.88 8.95 -14.06
N ALA A 98 5.75 8.81 -15.38
CA ALA A 98 6.42 7.76 -16.15
C ALA A 98 7.91 8.04 -16.38
N GLY A 99 8.27 9.30 -16.62
CA GLY A 99 9.65 9.70 -16.92
C GLY A 99 10.66 9.34 -15.84
N PRO A 100 10.44 9.70 -14.56
CA PRO A 100 11.32 9.32 -13.46
C PRO A 100 11.49 7.81 -13.34
N GLN A 101 10.38 7.06 -13.48
CA GLN A 101 10.40 5.58 -13.45
C GLN A 101 11.24 5.01 -14.61
N ALA A 102 10.99 5.43 -15.84
CA ALA A 102 11.77 4.98 -17.01
C ALA A 102 13.27 5.25 -16.85
N TRP A 103 13.62 6.40 -16.26
CA TRP A 103 15.00 6.78 -16.06
C TRP A 103 15.69 5.89 -15.01
N VAL A 104 15.07 5.69 -13.85
CA VAL A 104 15.65 4.86 -12.78
C VAL A 104 15.69 3.38 -13.15
N ASP A 105 14.67 2.87 -13.86
CA ASP A 105 14.65 1.51 -14.40
C ASP A 105 15.85 1.29 -15.33
N ALA A 106 16.12 2.25 -16.22
CA ALA A 106 17.22 2.16 -17.16
C ALA A 106 18.58 2.40 -16.49
N TYR A 107 18.64 3.19 -15.43
CA TYR A 107 19.85 3.36 -14.61
C TYR A 107 20.33 2.02 -14.04
N HIS A 108 19.39 1.19 -13.58
CA HIS A 108 19.65 -0.13 -12.98
C HIS A 108 19.52 -1.31 -13.97
N ASP A 109 19.43 -1.04 -15.28
CA ASP A 109 19.28 -2.07 -16.31
C ASP A 109 18.05 -3.00 -16.14
N LEU A 110 16.98 -2.50 -15.51
CA LEU A 110 15.69 -3.20 -15.34
C LEU A 110 14.62 -2.78 -16.36
N HIS A 111 14.93 -1.82 -17.22
CA HIS A 111 14.05 -1.36 -18.29
C HIS A 111 13.78 -2.43 -19.37
N THR A 112 12.71 -2.26 -20.15
CA THR A 112 12.34 -3.17 -21.26
C THR A 112 12.51 -2.49 -22.63
N PRO A 113 13.61 -2.75 -23.36
CA PRO A 113 13.78 -2.29 -24.74
C PRO A 113 12.80 -2.97 -25.72
N PRO A 114 12.36 -2.31 -26.80
CA PRO A 114 12.70 -0.95 -27.23
C PRO A 114 11.78 0.14 -26.63
N ALA A 115 10.78 -0.24 -25.83
CA ALA A 115 9.78 0.67 -25.28
C ALA A 115 10.42 1.75 -24.38
N VAL A 116 11.38 1.35 -23.56
CA VAL A 116 12.23 2.28 -22.80
C VAL A 116 13.65 2.18 -23.36
N ALA A 117 14.28 3.31 -23.68
CA ALA A 117 15.66 3.35 -24.16
C ALA A 117 16.67 3.21 -23.01
N SER A 118 17.82 2.60 -23.29
CA SER A 118 18.95 2.54 -22.35
C SER A 118 19.60 3.91 -22.17
N LEU A 119 20.24 4.13 -21.02
CA LEU A 119 20.94 5.38 -20.74
C LEU A 119 22.33 5.42 -21.41
N PRO A 120 22.66 6.46 -22.21
CA PRO A 120 23.97 6.59 -22.85
C PRO A 120 25.09 6.92 -21.86
N LEU A 121 24.74 7.50 -20.71
CA LEU A 121 25.66 7.90 -19.64
C LEU A 121 25.15 7.34 -18.31
N LYS A 122 26.03 6.71 -17.54
CA LYS A 122 25.77 6.34 -16.14
C LYS A 122 26.88 6.92 -15.25
N SER A 123 26.57 7.07 -13.98
CA SER A 123 27.53 7.46 -12.94
C SER A 123 27.51 6.37 -11.84
N GLY A 124 28.06 6.67 -10.67
CA GLY A 124 28.12 5.78 -9.53
C GLY A 124 26.76 5.42 -8.90
N ALA A 125 26.80 4.70 -7.78
CA ALA A 125 25.60 4.36 -7.02
C ALA A 125 24.90 5.63 -6.53
N ILE A 126 23.59 5.73 -6.74
CA ILE A 126 22.82 6.92 -6.34
C ILE A 126 22.60 6.89 -4.83
N GLN A 127 23.11 7.90 -4.14
CA GLN A 127 23.07 8.02 -2.68
C GLN A 127 21.83 8.76 -2.18
N GLY A 128 21.31 9.70 -2.99
CA GLY A 128 20.12 10.45 -2.64
C GLY A 128 19.62 11.31 -3.79
N VAL A 129 18.31 11.56 -3.76
CA VAL A 129 17.60 12.33 -4.80
C VAL A 129 16.83 13.47 -4.14
N VAL A 130 16.96 14.66 -4.70
CA VAL A 130 16.14 15.81 -4.32
C VAL A 130 15.43 16.29 -5.57
N VAL A 131 14.11 16.31 -5.51
CA VAL A 131 13.26 16.82 -6.58
C VAL A 131 12.79 18.23 -6.23
N VAL A 132 12.81 19.12 -7.21
CA VAL A 132 12.32 20.50 -7.07
C VAL A 132 11.03 20.65 -7.85
N ASP A 133 9.97 21.06 -7.17
CA ASP A 133 8.68 21.42 -7.76
C ASP A 133 8.33 22.85 -7.39
N TYR A 134 8.43 23.75 -8.36
CA TYR A 134 8.16 25.17 -8.21
C TYR A 134 7.59 25.71 -9.53
N PRO A 135 6.26 25.60 -9.73
CA PRO A 135 5.62 25.95 -10.99
C PRO A 135 5.53 27.47 -11.20
N THR A 136 5.40 28.25 -10.13
CA THR A 136 5.20 29.70 -10.21
C THR A 136 6.53 30.47 -10.19
N SER A 137 6.56 31.64 -10.81
CA SER A 137 7.66 32.62 -10.69
C SER A 137 7.41 33.65 -9.58
N ARG A 138 6.50 33.32 -8.65
CA ARG A 138 6.06 34.19 -7.56
C ARG A 138 6.58 33.61 -6.26
N GLY A 139 6.95 34.47 -5.33
CA GLY A 139 7.44 34.01 -4.05
C GLY A 139 6.45 33.10 -3.33
N PHE A 140 6.97 32.16 -2.56
CA PHE A 140 6.20 31.15 -1.85
C PHE A 140 6.17 31.39 -0.34
N GLU A 141 5.16 30.87 0.34
CA GLU A 141 5.00 31.00 1.80
C GLU A 141 5.64 29.84 2.54
N SER A 142 5.50 28.61 2.02
CA SER A 142 5.94 27.39 2.69
C SER A 142 6.47 26.35 1.73
N LEU A 143 7.28 25.43 2.26
CA LEU A 143 7.87 24.32 1.51
C LEU A 143 7.21 23.01 1.94
N HIS A 144 6.44 22.42 1.04
CA HIS A 144 5.85 21.10 1.22
C HIS A 144 6.86 20.02 0.91
N ILE A 145 7.14 19.16 1.89
CA ILE A 145 8.04 18.03 1.71
C ILE A 145 7.18 16.81 1.40
N VAL A 146 7.24 16.36 0.15
CA VAL A 146 6.59 15.13 -0.29
C VAL A 146 7.60 13.99 -0.19
N TYR A 147 7.19 12.91 0.48
CA TYR A 147 8.07 11.79 0.81
C TYR A 147 7.42 10.40 0.61
N ASP A 148 6.13 10.35 0.25
CA ASP A 148 5.40 9.08 0.14
C ASP A 148 5.89 8.30 -1.09
N GLY A 149 6.44 7.12 -0.87
CA GLY A 149 6.90 6.21 -1.92
C GLY A 149 5.83 5.24 -2.39
N ILE A 150 6.12 4.60 -3.52
CA ILE A 150 5.27 3.56 -4.10
C ILE A 150 5.15 2.42 -3.10
N ASN A 151 3.96 1.80 -3.02
CA ASN A 151 3.66 0.66 -2.14
C ASN A 151 3.87 0.95 -0.64
N GLY A 152 3.85 2.22 -0.26
CA GLY A 152 4.00 2.65 1.12
C GLY A 152 5.43 2.60 1.64
N GLN A 153 6.41 2.50 0.75
CA GLN A 153 7.82 2.67 1.12
C GLN A 153 8.10 4.13 1.46
N LEU A 154 9.09 4.37 2.31
CA LEU A 154 9.45 5.69 2.80
C LEU A 154 10.97 5.88 2.72
N PRO A 155 11.46 7.10 2.44
CA PRO A 155 12.87 7.40 2.56
C PRO A 155 13.28 7.41 4.04
N ASN A 156 14.58 7.31 4.30
CA ASN A 156 15.10 7.42 5.65
C ASN A 156 14.66 8.76 6.30
N LEU A 157 14.16 8.67 7.54
CA LEU A 157 13.66 9.82 8.30
C LEU A 157 14.72 10.93 8.47
N ASP A 158 16.01 10.60 8.46
CA ASP A 158 17.08 11.60 8.58
C ASP A 158 17.16 12.54 7.38
N LEU A 159 16.80 12.08 6.17
CA LEU A 159 16.70 12.94 4.99
C LEU A 159 15.63 14.01 5.20
N ILE A 160 14.44 13.59 5.67
CA ILE A 160 13.33 14.51 5.97
C ILE A 160 13.70 15.46 7.09
N ASN A 161 14.27 14.95 8.20
CA ASN A 161 14.70 15.77 9.33
C ASN A 161 15.74 16.80 8.91
N THR A 162 16.67 16.44 8.02
CA THR A 162 17.68 17.34 7.49
C THR A 162 17.03 18.43 6.63
N ALA A 163 16.13 18.06 5.71
CA ALA A 163 15.39 19.01 4.89
C ALA A 163 14.58 19.99 5.75
N VAL A 164 13.84 19.49 6.75
CA VAL A 164 13.09 20.32 7.72
C VAL A 164 14.02 21.25 8.49
N ARG A 165 15.17 20.76 8.99
CA ARG A 165 16.13 21.59 9.75
C ARG A 165 16.75 22.68 8.89
N ILE A 166 17.07 22.41 7.63
CA ILE A 166 17.63 23.41 6.70
C ILE A 166 16.56 24.44 6.35
N ALA A 167 15.39 24.00 5.87
CA ALA A 167 14.32 24.90 5.44
C ALA A 167 13.80 25.77 6.61
N SER A 168 13.36 25.15 7.70
CA SER A 168 12.79 25.88 8.85
C SER A 168 13.82 26.55 9.74
N GLY A 169 14.99 25.92 9.93
CA GLY A 169 16.00 26.40 10.87
C GLY A 169 16.98 27.41 10.28
N GLN A 170 17.49 27.15 9.08
CA GLN A 170 18.50 28.02 8.46
C GLN A 170 17.89 29.07 7.54
N MET A 171 16.88 28.68 6.75
CA MET A 171 16.29 29.56 5.74
C MET A 171 15.02 30.28 6.23
N GLY A 172 14.50 29.91 7.40
CA GLY A 172 13.30 30.51 7.99
C GLY A 172 12.00 30.20 7.24
N VAL A 173 12.01 29.19 6.36
CA VAL A 173 10.87 28.78 5.54
C VAL A 173 10.02 27.77 6.32
N ARG A 174 8.72 28.03 6.46
CA ARG A 174 7.80 27.06 7.08
C ARG A 174 7.74 25.79 6.24
N THR A 175 7.93 24.63 6.86
CA THR A 175 7.75 23.35 6.18
C THR A 175 6.34 22.80 6.40
N THR A 176 5.80 22.08 5.43
CA THR A 176 4.48 21.41 5.55
C THR A 176 4.61 19.96 5.08
N LEU A 177 3.70 19.10 5.54
CA LEU A 177 3.65 17.68 5.21
C LEU A 177 2.21 17.27 4.91
N GLN A 178 2.01 16.28 4.04
CA GLN A 178 0.68 15.67 3.78
C GLN A 178 -0.40 16.71 3.41
N GLU A 179 -0.01 17.75 2.66
CA GLU A 179 -0.85 18.89 2.25
C GLU A 179 -1.58 19.57 3.42
N MET A 180 -0.99 19.53 4.61
CA MET A 180 -1.49 20.23 5.79
C MET A 180 -0.93 21.65 5.81
N TRP A 181 -1.51 22.50 4.95
CA TRP A 181 -1.05 23.89 4.72
C TRP A 181 -1.10 24.77 5.98
N SER A 182 -2.09 24.50 6.83
CA SER A 182 -2.22 25.10 8.16
C SER A 182 -2.21 23.96 9.18
N HIS A 183 -1.14 23.88 9.97
CA HIS A 183 -0.96 22.84 10.97
C HIS A 183 -0.55 23.47 12.31
N ASP A 184 -1.46 23.47 13.27
CA ASP A 184 -1.27 24.13 14.57
C ASP A 184 -0.54 23.26 15.60
N ASN A 185 -0.17 22.03 15.21
CA ASN A 185 0.48 21.04 16.06
C ASN A 185 -0.37 20.62 17.28
N GLN A 186 -1.68 20.80 17.22
CA GLN A 186 -2.65 20.26 18.18
C GLN A 186 -2.97 18.79 17.85
N TYR A 187 -3.65 18.12 18.78
CA TYR A 187 -4.00 16.70 18.64
C TYR A 187 -4.77 16.40 17.35
N LYS A 188 -5.76 17.25 17.01
CA LYS A 188 -6.60 17.08 15.81
C LYS A 188 -5.79 17.10 14.53
N ASP A 189 -4.91 18.09 14.39
CA ASP A 189 -4.08 18.25 13.20
C ASP A 189 -3.04 17.14 13.10
N ARG A 190 -2.40 16.77 14.23
CA ARG A 190 -1.48 15.62 14.28
C ARG A 190 -2.15 14.32 13.84
N LEU A 191 -3.36 14.05 14.33
CA LEU A 191 -4.13 12.88 13.96
C LEU A 191 -4.51 12.92 12.49
N ARG A 192 -4.92 14.09 11.98
CA ARG A 192 -5.26 14.27 10.56
C ARG A 192 -4.05 14.04 9.66
N THR A 193 -2.89 14.61 9.98
CA THR A 193 -1.63 14.41 9.25
C THR A 193 -1.26 12.93 9.21
N MET A 194 -1.32 12.25 10.37
CA MET A 194 -1.03 10.83 10.46
C MET A 194 -1.99 10.00 9.61
N LEU A 195 -3.30 10.25 9.69
CA LEU A 195 -4.31 9.52 8.93
C LEU A 195 -4.20 9.77 7.43
N ARG A 196 -3.91 11.00 6.99
CA ARG A 196 -3.66 11.30 5.57
C ARG A 196 -2.45 10.53 5.05
N GLY A 197 -1.35 10.54 5.81
CA GLY A 197 -0.16 9.75 5.50
C GLY A 197 -0.45 8.25 5.43
N MET A 198 -1.23 7.71 6.38
CA MET A 198 -1.65 6.30 6.36
C MET A 198 -2.51 5.98 5.12
N VAL A 199 -3.44 6.86 4.74
CA VAL A 199 -4.26 6.67 3.54
C VAL A 199 -3.37 6.66 2.29
N ASN A 200 -2.51 7.67 2.12
CA ASN A 200 -1.58 7.74 0.99
C ASN A 200 -0.64 6.53 0.91
N GLN A 201 -0.03 6.15 2.05
CA GLN A 201 0.84 4.97 2.16
C GLN A 201 0.08 3.67 1.87
N GLY A 202 -1.18 3.57 2.30
CA GLY A 202 -2.03 2.40 2.07
C GLY A 202 -2.41 2.25 0.59
N LEU A 203 -2.72 3.35 -0.09
CA LEU A 203 -3.01 3.36 -1.52
C LEU A 203 -1.76 3.02 -2.36
N GLY A 204 -0.59 3.47 -1.89
CA GLY A 204 0.71 3.09 -2.45
C GLY A 204 1.01 3.68 -3.84
N HIS A 205 0.29 4.73 -4.24
CA HIS A 205 0.54 5.47 -5.47
C HIS A 205 1.80 6.34 -5.35
N ALA A 206 2.41 6.71 -6.49
CA ALA A 206 3.51 7.65 -6.49
C ALA A 206 2.97 9.07 -6.24
N SER A 207 3.42 9.71 -5.17
CA SER A 207 3.03 11.09 -4.83
C SER A 207 3.82 12.14 -5.61
N GLY A 208 4.95 11.76 -6.21
CA GLY A 208 5.72 12.61 -7.11
C GLY A 208 6.93 11.89 -7.73
N PRO A 209 7.83 12.63 -8.41
CA PRO A 209 8.97 12.03 -9.12
C PRO A 209 9.93 11.25 -8.22
N HIS A 210 10.04 11.66 -6.96
CA HIS A 210 10.90 11.02 -5.96
C HIS A 210 10.46 9.58 -5.66
N SER A 211 9.16 9.27 -5.75
CA SER A 211 8.61 7.98 -5.37
C SER A 211 9.17 6.82 -6.21
N SER A 212 9.57 7.07 -7.47
CA SER A 212 10.19 6.08 -8.36
C SER A 212 11.57 5.61 -7.90
N PHE A 213 12.29 6.42 -7.13
CA PHE A 213 13.65 6.10 -6.69
C PHE A 213 13.67 5.22 -5.42
N ILE A 214 12.66 5.35 -4.56
CA ILE A 214 12.59 4.67 -3.26
C ILE A 214 12.64 3.12 -3.38
N PRO A 215 11.95 2.47 -4.35
CA PRO A 215 12.04 1.02 -4.56
C PRO A 215 13.46 0.49 -4.82
N TYR A 216 14.38 1.35 -5.26
CA TYR A 216 15.78 1.03 -5.50
C TYR A 216 16.66 1.27 -4.26
N HIS A 217 16.05 1.46 -3.09
CA HIS A 217 16.73 1.86 -1.85
C HIS A 217 17.50 3.18 -1.98
N ILE A 218 16.98 4.10 -2.81
CA ILE A 218 17.50 5.44 -2.95
C ILE A 218 16.60 6.39 -2.15
N ASP A 219 17.18 7.05 -1.16
CA ASP A 219 16.45 8.03 -0.36
C ASP A 219 16.14 9.27 -1.18
N ALA A 220 14.85 9.57 -1.35
CA ALA A 220 14.37 10.60 -2.25
C ALA A 220 13.24 11.43 -1.63
N ILE A 221 13.27 12.75 -1.83
CA ILE A 221 12.19 13.67 -1.42
C ILE A 221 11.90 14.69 -2.51
N THR A 222 10.66 15.20 -2.55
CA THR A 222 10.30 16.37 -3.36
C THR A 222 10.08 17.58 -2.48
N LEU A 223 10.71 18.70 -2.86
CA LEU A 223 10.54 20.01 -2.26
C LEU A 223 9.59 20.81 -3.15
N GLN A 224 8.33 20.91 -2.73
CA GLN A 224 7.26 21.61 -3.45
C GLN A 224 7.02 22.98 -2.83
N ALA A 225 7.23 24.05 -3.59
CA ALA A 225 6.94 25.41 -3.15
C ALA A 225 5.42 25.66 -3.17
N TYR A 226 4.85 26.17 -2.07
CA TYR A 226 3.41 26.38 -1.94
C TYR A 226 3.06 27.73 -1.30
N GLY A 227 1.96 28.32 -1.80
CA GLY A 227 1.39 29.59 -1.36
C GLY A 227 2.03 30.80 -2.01
N ASP A 228 1.50 31.99 -1.73
CA ASP A 228 2.07 33.27 -2.14
C ASP A 228 2.76 33.91 -0.92
N GLY A 229 4.07 34.07 -0.96
CA GLY A 229 4.87 34.57 0.14
C GLY A 229 6.09 35.37 -0.29
N TRP A 230 7.00 35.61 0.66
CA TRP A 230 8.18 36.45 0.44
C TRP A 230 9.45 35.65 0.12
N HIS A 231 9.40 34.32 0.20
CA HIS A 231 10.53 33.47 -0.17
C HIS A 231 10.59 33.31 -1.68
N ASP A 232 11.79 33.32 -2.24
CA ASP A 232 12.04 33.37 -3.68
C ASP A 232 12.86 32.15 -4.16
N GLU A 233 13.15 32.11 -5.46
CA GLU A 233 13.99 31.09 -6.10
C GLU A 233 15.36 30.97 -5.41
N VAL A 234 15.90 32.09 -4.89
CA VAL A 234 17.19 32.12 -4.19
C VAL A 234 17.10 31.37 -2.87
N THR A 235 16.02 31.55 -2.13
CA THR A 235 15.76 30.85 -0.86
C THR A 235 15.63 29.34 -1.09
N LEU A 236 14.89 28.93 -2.12
CA LEU A 236 14.79 27.52 -2.50
C LEU A 236 16.13 26.97 -2.99
N GLY A 237 16.86 27.71 -3.81
CA GLY A 237 18.19 27.34 -4.29
C GLY A 237 19.21 27.13 -3.16
N ARG A 238 19.21 28.01 -2.14
CA ARG A 238 20.04 27.85 -0.93
C ARG A 238 19.62 26.64 -0.10
N THR A 239 18.32 26.36 -0.02
CA THR A 239 17.80 25.17 0.67
C THR A 239 18.29 23.88 -0.02
N VAL A 240 18.18 23.82 -1.35
CA VAL A 240 18.65 22.69 -2.16
C VAL A 240 20.17 22.57 -2.08
N GLU A 241 20.93 23.65 -2.25
CA GLU A 241 22.40 23.62 -2.12
C GLU A 241 22.83 23.06 -0.75
N SER A 242 22.25 23.58 0.34
CA SER A 242 22.56 23.11 1.69
C SER A 242 22.25 21.62 1.87
N LEU A 243 21.13 21.14 1.31
CA LEU A 243 20.77 19.73 1.36
C LEU A 243 21.76 18.86 0.57
N PHE A 244 22.18 19.31 -0.62
CA PHE A 244 23.21 18.62 -1.40
C PHE A 244 24.55 18.59 -0.68
N ARG A 245 24.93 19.65 0.04
CA ARG A 245 26.16 19.66 0.85
C ARG A 245 26.07 18.68 2.01
N SER A 246 24.92 18.57 2.67
CA SER A 246 24.67 17.57 3.69
C SER A 246 24.80 16.15 3.13
N LEU A 247 24.14 15.85 2.01
CA LEU A 247 24.20 14.54 1.33
C LEU A 247 25.61 14.21 0.81
N ASN A 248 26.31 15.20 0.26
CA ASN A 248 27.67 15.04 -0.25
C ASN A 248 28.65 14.62 0.86
N ASN A 249 28.46 15.13 2.07
CA ASN A 249 29.33 14.85 3.22
C ASN A 249 29.05 13.50 3.92
N LEU A 250 27.99 12.79 3.54
CA LEU A 250 27.74 11.44 4.05
C LEU A 250 28.84 10.49 3.56
N LEU A 251 29.40 9.68 4.45
CA LEU A 251 30.38 8.65 4.07
C LEU A 251 29.71 7.30 3.76
N GLU A 252 28.54 7.09 4.33
CA GLU A 252 27.75 5.86 4.20
C GLU A 252 26.29 6.25 3.90
N HIS A 253 25.54 5.31 3.32
CA HIS A 253 24.09 5.45 3.14
C HIS A 253 23.39 5.73 4.48
N PHE A 254 22.21 6.34 4.46
CA PHE A 254 21.45 6.49 5.70
C PHE A 254 21.07 5.11 6.27
N HIS A 255 21.54 4.77 7.47
CA HIS A 255 21.29 3.44 8.05
C HIS A 255 20.91 3.44 9.55
N GLN A 256 21.13 4.55 10.28
CA GLN A 256 20.88 4.59 11.74
C GLN A 256 19.41 4.90 12.09
N SER A 257 18.75 5.72 11.30
CA SER A 257 17.40 6.19 11.57
C SER A 257 16.34 5.32 10.92
N PHE A 258 15.07 5.64 11.16
CA PHE A 258 13.94 4.77 10.84
C PHE A 258 13.54 4.84 9.36
N PHE A 259 13.27 3.67 8.77
CA PHE A 259 12.64 3.52 7.45
C PHE A 259 11.13 3.32 7.54
N PHE A 260 10.61 3.04 8.73
CA PHE A 260 9.19 2.83 8.98
C PHE A 260 8.72 3.78 10.09
N TYR A 261 7.98 4.81 9.71
CA TYR A 261 7.48 5.84 10.60
C TYR A 261 6.17 6.42 10.09
N LEU A 262 5.42 7.06 10.98
CA LEU A 262 4.28 7.91 10.61
C LEU A 262 4.56 9.32 11.10
N LEU A 263 4.52 10.31 10.20
CA LEU A 263 4.69 11.70 10.58
C LEU A 263 3.36 12.27 11.11
N MET A 264 3.43 12.89 12.28
CA MET A 264 2.33 13.65 12.88
C MET A 264 2.52 15.15 12.68
N ALA A 265 3.77 15.59 12.56
CA ALA A 265 4.18 16.96 12.29
C ALA A 265 5.65 16.94 11.79
N GLU A 266 6.16 18.07 11.33
CA GLU A 266 7.52 18.24 10.79
C GLU A 266 8.64 17.72 11.71
N ARG A 267 8.41 17.69 13.04
CA ARG A 267 9.39 17.25 14.05
C ARG A 267 8.81 16.22 15.04
N ARG A 268 7.69 15.59 14.70
CA ARG A 268 7.04 14.58 15.54
C ARG A 268 6.61 13.39 14.71
N PHE A 269 7.13 12.21 15.05
CA PHE A 269 6.82 10.96 14.37
C PHE A 269 6.43 9.87 15.36
N VAL A 270 5.74 8.86 14.88
CA VAL A 270 5.49 7.60 15.58
C VAL A 270 6.37 6.53 14.94
N SER A 271 7.16 5.83 15.76
CA SER A 271 8.02 4.74 15.28
C SER A 271 7.24 3.46 15.06
N ILE A 272 7.76 2.59 14.19
CA ILE A 272 7.18 1.27 13.91
C ILE A 272 6.89 0.45 15.18
N GLY A 273 7.76 0.49 16.19
CA GLY A 273 7.56 -0.26 17.42
C GLY A 273 6.30 0.14 18.21
N THR A 274 5.81 1.38 18.04
CA THR A 274 4.61 1.86 18.72
C THR A 274 3.33 1.50 17.98
N TYR A 275 3.31 1.62 16.65
CA TYR A 275 2.08 1.40 15.87
C TYR A 275 1.93 -0.04 15.36
N LEU A 276 3.01 -0.79 15.09
CA LEU A 276 2.94 -2.13 14.52
C LEU A 276 2.07 -3.11 15.34
N PRO A 277 2.12 -3.11 16.69
CA PRO A 277 1.23 -3.96 17.48
C PRO A 277 -0.25 -3.76 17.18
N SER A 278 -0.69 -2.55 16.79
CA SER A 278 -2.10 -2.28 16.50
C SER A 278 -2.61 -3.04 15.26
N ALA A 279 -1.84 -3.09 14.18
CA ALA A 279 -2.18 -3.88 13.00
C ALA A 279 -2.07 -5.38 13.29
N MET A 280 -1.04 -5.79 14.05
CA MET A 280 -0.86 -7.20 14.44
C MET A 280 -2.02 -7.70 15.29
N LEU A 281 -2.55 -6.90 16.21
CA LEU A 281 -3.73 -7.29 17.00
C LEU A 281 -4.96 -7.55 16.12
N ILE A 282 -5.15 -6.75 15.08
CA ILE A 282 -6.24 -6.96 14.10
C ILE A 282 -5.99 -8.23 13.28
N ALA A 283 -4.76 -8.44 12.78
CA ALA A 283 -4.42 -9.62 11.98
C ALA A 283 -4.51 -10.93 12.80
N VAL A 284 -3.98 -10.93 14.02
CA VAL A 284 -3.97 -12.07 14.94
C VAL A 284 -5.38 -12.49 15.36
N ASN A 285 -6.33 -11.56 15.44
CA ASN A 285 -7.74 -11.89 15.69
C ASN A 285 -8.25 -12.94 14.69
N PHE A 286 -7.95 -12.80 13.40
CA PHE A 286 -8.39 -13.76 12.38
C PHE A 286 -7.77 -15.14 12.60
N THR A 287 -6.48 -15.20 12.96
CA THR A 287 -5.78 -16.44 13.28
C THR A 287 -6.34 -17.11 14.52
N ILE A 288 -6.59 -16.36 15.61
CA ILE A 288 -7.19 -16.90 16.84
C ILE A 288 -8.60 -17.42 16.56
N ALA A 289 -9.41 -16.68 15.79
CA ALA A 289 -10.75 -17.10 15.40
C ALA A 289 -10.71 -18.38 14.54
N ALA A 290 -9.75 -18.49 13.62
CA ALA A 290 -9.53 -19.70 12.83
C ALA A 290 -9.18 -20.90 13.72
N ILE A 291 -8.24 -20.74 14.66
CA ILE A 291 -7.87 -21.79 15.62
C ILE A 291 -9.10 -22.20 16.46
N GLY A 292 -9.90 -21.24 16.93
CA GLY A 292 -11.15 -21.51 17.65
C GLY A 292 -12.15 -22.34 16.83
N LEU A 293 -12.29 -22.02 15.53
CA LEU A 293 -13.14 -22.79 14.60
C LEU A 293 -12.58 -24.19 14.33
N TRP A 294 -11.25 -24.34 14.21
CA TRP A 294 -10.56 -25.61 14.06
C TRP A 294 -10.70 -26.53 15.27
N LEU A 295 -10.70 -25.95 16.48
CA LEU A 295 -10.97 -26.69 17.71
C LEU A 295 -12.44 -27.08 17.82
N LYS A 296 -13.34 -26.16 17.45
CA LYS A 296 -14.79 -26.42 17.43
C LYS A 296 -15.15 -27.52 16.43
N SER A 297 -14.50 -27.57 15.27
CA SER A 297 -14.77 -28.60 14.26
C SER A 297 -14.48 -30.02 14.75
N GLY A 298 -13.61 -30.18 15.76
CA GLY A 298 -13.34 -31.47 16.39
C GLY A 298 -14.27 -31.85 17.56
N ARG A 299 -15.21 -30.98 17.97
CA ARG A 299 -16.10 -31.18 19.13
C ARG A 299 -17.60 -31.13 18.80
N LEU A 300 -17.96 -31.09 17.51
CA LEU A 300 -19.34 -30.84 17.09
C LEU A 300 -20.32 -31.98 17.44
N ASN A 301 -19.84 -33.18 17.77
CA ASN A 301 -20.71 -34.35 17.99
C ASN A 301 -21.06 -34.63 19.47
N ASP A 302 -20.38 -34.03 20.46
CA ASP A 302 -20.66 -34.29 21.90
C ASP A 302 -22.03 -33.77 22.39
N LYS A 303 -22.72 -32.94 21.59
CA LYS A 303 -23.96 -32.26 22.01
C LYS A 303 -25.25 -32.85 21.45
N GLU A 304 -25.19 -33.75 20.47
CA GLU A 304 -26.41 -34.37 19.91
C GLU A 304 -26.80 -35.70 20.59
N GLU A 305 -25.88 -36.41 21.25
CA GLU A 305 -26.22 -37.66 21.95
C GLU A 305 -26.87 -37.49 23.34
N ASN A 306 -26.72 -36.34 24.00
CA ASN A 306 -27.23 -36.14 25.37
C ASN A 306 -28.65 -35.53 25.46
N LYS A 307 -29.49 -35.70 24.43
CA LYS A 307 -30.88 -35.20 24.41
C LYS A 307 -31.95 -36.28 24.18
N SER A 308 -31.71 -37.49 24.66
CA SER A 308 -32.78 -38.51 24.74
C SER A 308 -32.66 -39.38 25.99
N SER A 309 -33.10 -38.86 27.14
CA SER A 309 -33.68 -39.66 28.23
C SER A 309 -34.33 -38.76 29.29
N ASP A 310 -35.55 -38.32 29.00
CA ASP A 310 -36.47 -37.86 30.05
C ASP A 310 -37.05 -39.11 30.77
N GLY A 311 -36.90 -39.18 32.10
CA GLY A 311 -37.38 -40.32 32.88
C GLY A 311 -37.27 -40.18 34.40
N LYS A 312 -38.19 -39.42 35.00
CA LYS A 312 -38.80 -39.50 36.34
C LYS A 312 -37.96 -39.85 37.61
N ALA A 313 -38.01 -38.89 38.54
CA ALA A 313 -37.82 -38.88 40.00
C ALA A 313 -37.85 -40.19 40.83
N SER A 314 -36.95 -40.26 41.83
CA SER A 314 -37.27 -40.58 43.24
C SER A 314 -36.13 -40.17 44.19
N GLU A 315 -36.52 -39.61 45.34
CA GLU A 315 -35.69 -39.22 46.50
C GLU A 315 -35.11 -40.44 47.26
N GLY A 316 -34.02 -40.23 48.02
CA GLY A 316 -33.55 -41.17 49.05
C GLY A 316 -32.19 -40.85 49.68
N LYS A 317 -32.17 -40.60 51.00
CA LYS A 317 -31.03 -40.19 51.86
C LYS A 317 -30.05 -41.33 52.25
N ASN A 318 -28.79 -40.91 52.50
CA ASN A 318 -27.80 -41.37 53.51
C ASN A 318 -27.39 -42.85 53.63
N LYS A 319 -26.08 -43.15 53.53
CA LYS A 319 -25.17 -43.43 54.68
C LYS A 319 -23.74 -43.82 54.25
N LEU A 320 -22.82 -43.59 55.19
CA LEU A 320 -21.35 -43.71 55.22
C LEU A 320 -20.80 -45.15 55.35
N LEU A 321 -19.46 -45.25 55.17
CA LEU A 321 -18.50 -46.31 55.56
C LEU A 321 -18.47 -47.54 54.61
N GLU A 322 -17.35 -48.14 54.21
CA GLU A 322 -15.98 -48.21 54.77
C GLU A 322 -15.03 -48.88 53.73
N SER A 323 -13.73 -48.80 54.02
CA SER A 323 -12.66 -49.74 53.64
C SER A 323 -11.91 -49.59 52.30
N ALA A 324 -10.61 -49.43 52.50
CA ALA A 324 -9.51 -49.50 51.57
C ALA A 324 -9.40 -50.84 50.83
N GLY A 325 -8.77 -50.75 49.65
CA GLY A 325 -8.03 -51.84 49.03
C GLY A 325 -8.73 -52.48 47.85
N GLU A 326 -8.56 -51.90 46.66
CA GLU A 326 -8.24 -52.63 45.43
C GLU A 326 -8.02 -51.64 44.30
N VAL A 327 -6.94 -51.85 43.54
CA VAL A 327 -6.58 -51.10 42.36
C VAL A 327 -7.62 -51.36 41.27
N PRO A 328 -8.36 -50.35 40.75
CA PRO A 328 -9.10 -50.55 39.52
C PRO A 328 -8.17 -50.22 38.36
N SER A 329 -7.92 -51.27 37.59
CA SER A 329 -7.68 -51.30 36.15
C SER A 329 -7.91 -49.98 35.42
N ALA A 330 -6.96 -49.67 34.53
CA ALA A 330 -7.02 -48.61 33.53
C ALA A 330 -8.46 -48.22 33.16
N ALA A 331 -8.90 -47.06 33.64
CA ALA A 331 -10.12 -46.44 33.16
C ALA A 331 -9.91 -46.18 31.66
N GLU A 332 -10.65 -46.92 30.84
CA GLU A 332 -10.88 -46.64 29.43
C GLU A 332 -11.19 -45.14 29.31
N GLN A 333 -10.28 -44.41 28.64
CA GLN A 333 -10.61 -43.09 28.14
C GLN A 333 -11.83 -43.27 27.22
N PRO A 334 -12.83 -42.39 27.26
CA PRO A 334 -13.87 -42.44 26.23
C PRO A 334 -13.14 -42.30 24.90
N ASP A 335 -13.24 -43.32 24.06
CA ASP A 335 -12.69 -43.31 22.71
C ASP A 335 -13.16 -42.02 22.05
N VAL A 336 -12.24 -41.06 21.89
CA VAL A 336 -12.48 -39.86 21.10
C VAL A 336 -12.56 -40.36 19.67
N VAL A 337 -13.75 -40.74 19.23
CA VAL A 337 -14.06 -41.06 17.84
C VAL A 337 -13.79 -39.78 17.05
N SER A 338 -12.55 -39.64 16.61
CA SER A 338 -12.09 -38.53 15.79
C SER A 338 -12.65 -38.77 14.39
N GLU A 339 -13.84 -38.25 14.11
CA GLU A 339 -14.36 -38.25 12.74
C GLU A 339 -13.33 -37.58 11.82
N GLU A 340 -13.10 -38.22 10.67
CA GLU A 340 -12.22 -37.70 9.64
C GLU A 340 -12.75 -36.35 9.13
N ARG A 341 -11.92 -35.31 9.25
CA ARG A 341 -12.30 -33.97 8.80
C ARG A 341 -12.33 -33.95 7.27
N PRO A 342 -13.43 -33.56 6.61
CA PRO A 342 -13.47 -33.43 5.17
C PRO A 342 -12.75 -32.15 4.72
N LEU A 343 -11.41 -32.22 4.66
CA LEU A 343 -10.55 -31.08 4.36
C LEU A 343 -10.56 -30.72 2.87
N LEU A 344 -10.63 -31.71 1.98
CA LEU A 344 -10.42 -31.52 0.54
C LEU A 344 -11.43 -30.54 -0.06
N LEU A 345 -12.73 -30.78 0.15
CA LEU A 345 -13.79 -29.93 -0.43
C LEU A 345 -13.72 -28.49 0.10
N SER A 346 -13.52 -28.35 1.42
CA SER A 346 -13.45 -27.04 2.09
C SER A 346 -12.23 -26.24 1.64
N MET A 347 -11.06 -26.89 1.52
CA MET A 347 -9.83 -26.27 1.05
C MET A 347 -9.89 -25.94 -0.44
N ALA A 348 -10.40 -26.86 -1.27
CA ALA A 348 -10.58 -26.63 -2.70
C ALA A 348 -11.49 -25.43 -2.98
N PHE A 349 -12.57 -25.27 -2.21
CA PHE A 349 -13.46 -24.10 -2.33
C PHE A 349 -12.73 -22.79 -2.01
N VAL A 350 -11.97 -22.75 -0.91
CA VAL A 350 -11.21 -21.56 -0.51
C VAL A 350 -10.15 -21.22 -1.55
N VAL A 351 -9.37 -22.20 -1.99
CA VAL A 351 -8.33 -22.02 -3.02
C VAL A 351 -8.95 -21.55 -4.34
N ALA A 352 -10.02 -22.18 -4.82
CA ALA A 352 -10.71 -21.77 -6.04
C ALA A 352 -11.23 -20.33 -5.96
N THR A 353 -11.74 -19.91 -4.81
CA THR A 353 -12.21 -18.52 -4.61
C THR A 353 -11.06 -17.52 -4.63
N HIS A 354 -9.87 -17.89 -4.14
CA HIS A 354 -8.68 -17.03 -4.24
C HIS A 354 -8.19 -16.92 -5.69
N PHE A 355 -8.20 -18.02 -6.44
CA PHE A 355 -7.89 -17.98 -7.87
C PHE A 355 -8.89 -17.15 -8.67
N LEU A 356 -10.16 -17.09 -8.25
CA LEU A 356 -11.15 -16.21 -8.86
C LEU A 356 -10.75 -14.73 -8.75
N GLY A 357 -9.98 -14.35 -7.73
CA GLY A 357 -9.44 -12.98 -7.56
C GLY A 357 -8.53 -12.51 -8.69
N PHE A 358 -7.93 -13.42 -9.45
CA PHE A 358 -7.17 -13.05 -10.65
C PHE A 358 -8.04 -12.48 -11.77
N MET A 359 -9.35 -12.79 -11.79
CA MET A 359 -10.27 -12.27 -12.81
C MET A 359 -10.43 -10.74 -12.71
N PRO A 360 -10.84 -10.14 -11.58
CA PRO A 360 -10.89 -8.69 -11.46
C PRO A 360 -9.51 -8.03 -11.59
N LEU A 361 -8.45 -8.66 -11.07
CA LEU A 361 -7.08 -8.16 -11.25
C LEU A 361 -6.71 -8.05 -12.73
N TYR A 362 -6.98 -9.10 -13.53
CA TYR A 362 -6.71 -9.08 -14.96
C TYR A 362 -7.62 -8.09 -15.69
N LEU A 363 -8.91 -8.06 -15.35
CA LEU A 363 -9.90 -7.21 -15.99
C LEU A 363 -9.55 -5.72 -15.85
N PHE A 364 -9.34 -5.23 -14.63
CA PHE A 364 -9.09 -3.80 -14.39
C PHE A 364 -7.71 -3.33 -14.82
N ASN A 365 -6.73 -4.23 -15.03
CA ASN A 365 -5.40 -3.87 -15.51
C ASN A 365 -5.20 -3.97 -17.03
N ASN A 366 -6.19 -4.51 -17.76
CA ASN A 366 -6.11 -4.69 -19.21
C ASN A 366 -7.28 -4.04 -19.98
N LEU A 367 -8.32 -3.59 -19.29
CA LEU A 367 -9.39 -2.82 -19.92
C LEU A 367 -8.92 -1.41 -20.30
N ASP A 368 -9.51 -0.88 -21.37
CA ASP A 368 -9.37 0.51 -21.75
C ASP A 368 -10.22 1.42 -20.86
N GLU A 369 -9.75 2.66 -20.66
CA GLU A 369 -10.39 3.68 -19.82
C GLU A 369 -11.88 3.87 -20.10
N LYS A 370 -12.27 3.84 -21.38
CA LYS A 370 -13.67 4.00 -21.83
C LYS A 370 -14.63 2.98 -21.23
N ASN A 371 -14.12 1.79 -20.92
CA ASN A 371 -14.90 0.67 -20.44
C ASN A 371 -14.85 0.53 -18.92
N PHE A 372 -13.98 1.26 -18.21
CA PHE A 372 -13.80 1.08 -16.76
C PHE A 372 -15.08 1.31 -15.97
N THR A 373 -15.77 2.41 -16.19
CA THR A 373 -16.99 2.75 -15.43
C THR A 373 -18.08 1.70 -15.63
N SER A 374 -18.35 1.32 -16.88
CA SER A 374 -19.34 0.29 -17.22
C SER A 374 -18.95 -1.07 -16.66
N ALA A 375 -17.71 -1.51 -16.85
CA ALA A 375 -17.21 -2.78 -16.34
C ALA A 375 -17.24 -2.82 -14.81
N PHE A 376 -16.90 -1.71 -14.14
CA PHE A 376 -16.93 -1.61 -12.69
C PHE A 376 -18.35 -1.72 -12.14
N TYR A 377 -19.33 -1.03 -12.72
CA TYR A 377 -20.72 -1.12 -12.26
C TYR A 377 -21.32 -2.51 -12.52
N ILE A 378 -21.03 -3.11 -13.68
CA ILE A 378 -21.42 -4.50 -13.97
C ILE A 378 -20.77 -5.44 -12.96
N PHE A 379 -19.48 -5.29 -12.69
CA PHE A 379 -18.75 -6.10 -11.72
C PHE A 379 -19.28 -5.92 -10.29
N THR A 380 -19.66 -4.69 -9.92
CA THR A 380 -20.27 -4.39 -8.62
C THR A 380 -21.62 -5.05 -8.48
N LEU A 381 -22.46 -5.01 -9.52
CA LEU A 381 -23.74 -5.71 -9.54
C LEU A 381 -23.55 -7.23 -9.47
N LEU A 382 -22.58 -7.78 -10.21
CA LEU A 382 -22.23 -9.20 -10.16
C LEU A 382 -21.73 -9.60 -8.77
N ASN A 383 -20.95 -8.76 -8.08
CA ASN A 383 -20.50 -9.02 -6.71
C ASN A 383 -21.64 -9.13 -5.70
N VAL A 384 -22.77 -8.45 -5.92
CA VAL A 384 -23.96 -8.59 -5.05
C VAL A 384 -24.57 -9.99 -5.19
N ILE A 385 -24.58 -10.52 -6.41
CA ILE A 385 -25.24 -11.78 -6.77
C ILE A 385 -24.31 -12.99 -6.61
N LEU A 386 -22.99 -12.80 -6.73
CA LEU A 386 -22.00 -13.87 -6.76
C LEU A 386 -21.98 -14.73 -5.49
N PRO A 387 -21.96 -14.18 -4.25
CA PRO A 387 -21.96 -15.01 -3.05
C PRO A 387 -23.18 -15.94 -2.90
N PRO A 388 -24.44 -15.49 -3.07
CA PRO A 388 -25.59 -16.40 -2.99
C PRO A 388 -25.62 -17.42 -4.13
N VAL A 389 -25.18 -17.06 -5.34
CA VAL A 389 -25.08 -18.01 -6.46
C VAL A 389 -24.02 -19.08 -6.20
N LEU A 390 -22.83 -18.70 -5.73
CA LEU A 390 -21.78 -19.65 -5.36
C LEU A 390 -22.24 -20.57 -4.23
N CYS A 391 -22.96 -20.04 -3.26
CA CYS A 391 -23.57 -20.85 -2.20
C CYS A 391 -24.56 -21.87 -2.79
N ALA A 392 -25.47 -21.47 -3.68
CA ALA A 392 -26.45 -22.36 -4.29
C ALA A 392 -25.82 -23.45 -5.17
N ILE A 393 -24.76 -23.12 -5.92
CA ILE A 393 -23.99 -24.09 -6.72
C ILE A 393 -23.29 -25.09 -5.81
N PHE A 394 -22.68 -24.60 -4.72
CA PHE A 394 -21.97 -25.43 -3.74
C PHE A 394 -22.94 -26.38 -3.02
N THR A 395 -24.10 -25.89 -2.59
CA THR A 395 -25.11 -26.73 -1.92
C THR A 395 -25.70 -27.78 -2.83
N LYS A 396 -26.02 -27.42 -4.08
CA LYS A 396 -26.62 -28.34 -5.06
C LYS A 396 -25.65 -29.41 -5.56
N SER A 397 -24.38 -29.06 -5.75
CA SER A 397 -23.39 -29.97 -6.36
C SER A 397 -22.76 -30.94 -5.36
N PHE A 398 -22.60 -30.54 -4.10
CA PHE A 398 -21.79 -31.28 -3.12
C PHE A 398 -22.50 -31.63 -1.80
N ALA A 399 -23.75 -31.17 -1.59
CA ALA A 399 -24.50 -31.40 -0.35
C ALA A 399 -23.66 -31.16 0.95
N PRO A 400 -23.08 -29.96 1.13
CA PRO A 400 -22.13 -29.67 2.19
C PRO A 400 -22.80 -29.66 3.57
N THR A 401 -22.16 -30.31 4.54
CA THR A 401 -22.57 -30.28 5.96
C THR A 401 -22.16 -28.96 6.65
N ALA A 402 -22.72 -28.68 7.83
CA ALA A 402 -22.33 -27.52 8.65
C ALA A 402 -20.82 -27.51 9.03
N LEU A 403 -20.20 -28.69 9.07
CA LEU A 403 -18.76 -28.86 9.26
C LEU A 403 -17.95 -28.23 8.12
N HIS A 404 -18.38 -28.40 6.86
CA HIS A 404 -17.73 -27.81 5.69
C HIS A 404 -17.74 -26.29 5.74
N PHE A 405 -18.86 -25.66 6.08
CA PHE A 405 -18.93 -24.19 6.24
C PHE A 405 -18.04 -23.69 7.38
N THR A 406 -17.93 -24.46 8.47
CA THR A 406 -17.02 -24.14 9.58
C THR A 406 -15.55 -24.22 9.15
N LEU A 407 -15.18 -25.24 8.38
CA LEU A 407 -13.82 -25.41 7.84
C LEU A 407 -13.48 -24.36 6.77
N ILE A 408 -14.41 -24.02 5.88
CA ILE A 408 -14.25 -22.94 4.90
C ILE A 408 -13.95 -21.61 5.60
N LYS A 409 -14.75 -21.27 6.63
CA LYS A 409 -14.50 -20.06 7.45
C LYS A 409 -13.14 -20.12 8.14
N CYS A 410 -12.80 -21.28 8.72
CA CYS A 410 -11.51 -21.49 9.38
C CYS A 410 -10.34 -21.19 8.44
N PHE A 411 -10.30 -21.83 7.26
CA PHE A 411 -9.22 -21.63 6.30
C PHE A 411 -9.17 -20.22 5.73
N SER A 412 -10.34 -19.62 5.44
CA SER A 412 -10.39 -18.23 4.97
C SER A 412 -9.83 -17.24 5.99
N LEU A 413 -10.19 -17.39 7.27
CA LEU A 413 -9.69 -16.51 8.33
C LEU A 413 -8.21 -16.75 8.62
N LEU A 414 -7.75 -18.00 8.58
CA LEU A 414 -6.33 -18.32 8.75
C LEU A 414 -5.49 -17.64 7.67
N LEU A 415 -5.90 -17.79 6.41
CA LEU A 415 -5.20 -17.21 5.27
C LEU A 415 -5.24 -15.67 5.29
N LEU A 416 -6.38 -15.06 5.62
CA LEU A 416 -6.49 -13.62 5.81
C LEU A 416 -5.57 -13.12 6.93
N GLY A 417 -5.55 -13.80 8.08
CA GLY A 417 -4.67 -13.45 9.20
C GLY A 417 -3.19 -13.57 8.86
N MET A 418 -2.80 -14.61 8.14
CA MET A 418 -1.42 -14.80 7.66
C MET A 418 -1.01 -13.70 6.67
N PHE A 419 -1.83 -13.41 5.65
CA PHE A 419 -1.52 -12.36 4.68
C PHE A 419 -1.45 -10.98 5.32
N LEU A 420 -2.39 -10.62 6.20
CA LEU A 420 -2.36 -9.33 6.89
C LEU A 420 -1.17 -9.21 7.84
N SER A 421 -0.80 -10.29 8.54
CA SER A 421 0.40 -10.28 9.39
C SER A 421 1.67 -10.07 8.57
N ALA A 422 1.81 -10.75 7.43
CA ALA A 422 2.94 -10.54 6.52
C ALA A 422 2.92 -9.16 5.85
N LEU A 423 1.73 -8.67 5.48
CA LEU A 423 1.56 -7.37 4.85
C LEU A 423 1.89 -6.23 5.81
N ALA A 424 1.54 -6.34 7.10
CA ALA A 424 1.79 -5.29 8.08
C ALA A 424 3.28 -4.99 8.28
N THR A 425 4.20 -5.92 7.97
CA THR A 425 5.64 -5.68 8.01
C THR A 425 6.18 -5.01 6.75
N LEU A 426 5.46 -5.07 5.63
CA LEU A 426 5.83 -4.46 4.35
C LEU A 426 5.12 -3.12 4.12
N ASN A 427 3.81 -3.08 4.33
CA ASN A 427 2.97 -1.90 4.26
C ASN A 427 1.94 -1.95 5.40
N PHE A 428 2.33 -1.35 6.52
CA PHE A 428 1.48 -1.24 7.72
C PHE A 428 0.12 -0.65 7.41
N SER A 429 0.08 0.46 6.67
CA SER A 429 -1.14 1.22 6.46
C SER A 429 -2.16 0.46 5.60
N LEU A 430 -1.71 -0.21 4.54
CA LEU A 430 -2.57 -1.07 3.73
C LEU A 430 -3.11 -2.25 4.56
N SER A 431 -2.26 -2.91 5.35
CA SER A 431 -2.70 -4.00 6.22
C SER A 431 -3.69 -3.55 7.28
N PHE A 432 -3.45 -2.40 7.90
CA PHE A 432 -4.32 -1.86 8.95
C PHE A 432 -5.69 -1.52 8.38
N LEU A 433 -5.73 -0.78 7.26
CA LEU A 433 -6.99 -0.40 6.60
C LEU A 433 -7.76 -1.65 6.18
N ILE A 434 -7.16 -2.56 5.43
CA ILE A 434 -7.85 -3.80 5.00
C ILE A 434 -8.27 -4.65 6.21
N GLY A 435 -7.44 -4.74 7.24
CA GLY A 435 -7.77 -5.45 8.47
C GLY A 435 -9.00 -4.89 9.18
N VAL A 436 -9.13 -3.56 9.27
CA VAL A 436 -10.31 -2.89 9.84
C VAL A 436 -11.56 -3.22 9.00
N PHE A 437 -11.48 -3.08 7.68
CA PHE A 437 -12.59 -3.39 6.78
C PHE A 437 -12.98 -4.88 6.80
N ALA A 438 -12.02 -5.78 6.97
CA ALA A 438 -12.25 -7.22 7.03
C ALA A 438 -12.66 -7.72 8.42
N SER A 439 -12.49 -6.93 9.48
CA SER A 439 -12.77 -7.33 10.87
C SER A 439 -14.18 -7.88 11.11
N PRO A 440 -15.26 -7.41 10.43
CA PRO A 440 -16.59 -7.95 10.65
C PRO A 440 -16.75 -9.41 10.19
N ILE A 441 -15.88 -9.90 9.30
CA ILE A 441 -15.89 -11.28 8.79
C ILE A 441 -15.71 -12.29 9.94
N THR A 442 -14.94 -11.94 10.97
CA THR A 442 -14.69 -12.79 12.14
C THR A 442 -15.99 -13.15 12.88
N PHE A 443 -16.96 -12.22 12.93
CA PHE A 443 -18.20 -12.38 13.69
C PHE A 443 -19.32 -13.10 12.93
N ILE A 444 -19.11 -13.42 11.65
CA ILE A 444 -20.10 -14.14 10.83
C ILE A 444 -20.15 -15.61 11.25
N ASN A 445 -21.25 -16.07 11.82
CA ASN A 445 -21.40 -17.48 12.18
C ASN A 445 -21.75 -18.33 10.97
N PRO A 446 -21.09 -19.49 10.78
CA PRO A 446 -21.36 -20.42 9.68
C PRO A 446 -22.65 -21.25 9.90
N THR A 447 -23.54 -20.83 10.80
CA THR A 447 -24.65 -21.67 11.27
C THR A 447 -25.91 -21.49 10.43
N PRO A 448 -26.54 -22.59 9.97
CA PRO A 448 -27.71 -22.55 9.09
C PRO A 448 -29.01 -22.06 9.72
N LYS A 449 -29.11 -22.02 11.06
CA LYS A 449 -30.37 -21.70 11.77
C LYS A 449 -30.53 -20.20 12.06
N ARG A 450 -30.38 -19.33 11.05
CA ARG A 450 -30.49 -17.88 11.27
C ARG A 450 -31.83 -17.34 10.76
N LYS A 451 -32.45 -16.44 11.53
CA LYS A 451 -33.56 -15.62 11.03
C LYS A 451 -33.08 -14.85 9.80
N TRP A 452 -33.80 -14.98 8.68
CA TRP A 452 -33.47 -14.36 7.39
C TRP A 452 -33.09 -12.87 7.52
N THR A 453 -33.80 -12.13 8.39
CA THR A 453 -33.55 -10.70 8.67
C THR A 453 -32.12 -10.41 9.13
N VAL A 454 -31.54 -11.29 9.95
CA VAL A 454 -30.19 -11.10 10.46
C VAL A 454 -29.16 -11.46 9.39
N GLY A 455 -29.43 -12.47 8.55
CA GLY A 455 -28.61 -12.74 7.37
C GLY A 455 -28.61 -11.55 6.39
N ALA A 456 -29.77 -10.94 6.15
CA ALA A 456 -29.90 -9.79 5.26
C ALA A 456 -29.12 -8.57 5.78
N ALA A 457 -29.17 -8.31 7.08
CA ALA A 457 -28.36 -7.27 7.72
C ALA A 457 -26.85 -7.51 7.56
N TRP A 458 -26.39 -8.76 7.71
CA TRP A 458 -24.98 -9.09 7.50
C TRP A 458 -24.55 -8.97 6.04
N MET A 459 -25.39 -9.38 5.09
CA MET A 459 -25.12 -9.14 3.67
C MET A 459 -25.03 -7.65 3.36
N ALA A 460 -25.95 -6.83 3.88
CA ALA A 460 -25.90 -5.37 3.70
C ALA A 460 -24.61 -4.77 4.28
N LEU A 461 -24.21 -5.18 5.48
CA LEU A 461 -22.95 -4.76 6.09
C LEU A 461 -21.73 -5.17 5.24
N LEU A 462 -21.72 -6.41 4.75
CA LEU A 462 -20.66 -6.88 3.85
C LEU A 462 -20.62 -6.05 2.56
N GLN A 463 -21.76 -5.71 1.95
CA GLN A 463 -21.77 -4.84 0.77
C GLN A 463 -21.25 -3.43 1.07
N GLY A 464 -21.41 -2.92 2.29
CA GLY A 464 -20.79 -1.67 2.72
C GLY A 464 -19.25 -1.75 2.81
N LEU A 465 -18.70 -2.94 3.04
CA LEU A 465 -17.29 -3.21 3.31
C LEU A 465 -16.61 -4.01 2.20
N THR A 466 -17.21 -4.09 1.02
CA THR A 466 -16.59 -4.73 -0.14
C THR A 466 -15.54 -3.80 -0.75
N PRO A 467 -14.48 -4.34 -1.39
CA PRO A 467 -13.51 -3.57 -2.17
C PRO A 467 -14.10 -2.53 -3.13
N THR A 468 -15.22 -2.86 -3.78
CA THR A 468 -15.86 -1.95 -4.75
C THR A 468 -16.46 -0.72 -4.06
N THR A 469 -17.19 -0.89 -2.96
CA THR A 469 -17.71 0.22 -2.14
C THR A 469 -16.59 1.06 -1.54
N ALA A 470 -15.49 0.43 -1.09
CA ALA A 470 -14.34 1.18 -0.61
C ALA A 470 -13.69 2.02 -1.71
N LEU A 471 -13.56 1.49 -2.94
CA LEU A 471 -13.05 2.26 -4.08
C LEU A 471 -13.96 3.43 -4.45
N VAL A 472 -15.28 3.26 -4.38
CA VAL A 472 -16.24 4.36 -4.53
C VAL A 472 -16.08 5.39 -3.42
N GLY A 473 -15.86 4.96 -2.18
CA GLY A 473 -15.59 5.87 -1.05
C GLY A 473 -14.31 6.68 -1.25
N VAL A 474 -13.26 6.06 -1.80
CA VAL A 474 -12.01 6.72 -2.19
C VAL A 474 -12.25 7.76 -3.30
N ALA A 475 -13.06 7.42 -4.31
CA ALA A 475 -13.48 8.37 -5.35
C ALA A 475 -14.22 9.59 -4.80
N LEU A 476 -15.17 9.36 -3.89
CA LEU A 476 -15.90 10.44 -3.24
C LEU A 476 -15.00 11.29 -2.34
N TYR A 477 -13.99 10.72 -1.70
CA TYR A 477 -13.07 11.43 -0.82
C TYR A 477 -12.17 12.40 -1.60
N TRP A 478 -11.65 11.99 -2.75
CA TRP A 478 -10.80 12.84 -3.59
C TRP A 478 -11.59 13.73 -4.56
N GLY A 479 -12.88 13.46 -4.77
CA GLY A 479 -13.68 14.21 -5.74
C GLY A 479 -13.35 13.87 -7.19
N GLU A 480 -12.62 12.79 -7.42
CA GLU A 480 -12.21 12.31 -8.75
C GLU A 480 -13.19 11.26 -9.28
N PRO A 481 -13.44 11.21 -10.60
CA PRO A 481 -14.28 10.18 -11.18
C PRO A 481 -13.62 8.81 -11.06
N LEU A 482 -14.44 7.77 -10.90
CA LEU A 482 -13.98 6.41 -10.69
C LEU A 482 -13.08 5.89 -11.83
N SER A 483 -13.33 6.33 -13.07
CA SER A 483 -12.51 5.98 -14.23
C SER A 483 -11.06 6.43 -14.06
N GLU A 484 -10.83 7.61 -13.49
CA GLU A 484 -9.47 8.13 -13.26
C GLU A 484 -8.77 7.34 -12.16
N ILE A 485 -9.47 6.96 -11.09
CA ILE A 485 -8.87 6.12 -10.03
C ILE A 485 -8.50 4.72 -10.56
N LEU A 486 -9.38 4.11 -11.36
CA LEU A 486 -9.10 2.81 -11.98
C LEU A 486 -7.95 2.89 -12.99
N LYS A 487 -7.90 3.98 -13.76
CA LYS A 487 -6.79 4.28 -14.68
C LYS A 487 -5.49 4.47 -13.94
N GLU A 488 -5.48 5.22 -12.85
CA GLU A 488 -4.29 5.45 -12.02
C GLU A 488 -3.82 4.15 -11.38
N ALA A 489 -4.75 3.32 -10.90
CA ALA A 489 -4.42 1.98 -10.41
C ALA A 489 -3.76 1.14 -11.51
N ALA A 490 -4.37 1.06 -12.69
CA ALA A 490 -3.85 0.29 -13.83
C ALA A 490 -2.49 0.82 -14.33
N PHE A 491 -2.31 2.13 -14.35
CA PHE A 491 -1.05 2.80 -14.62
C PHE A 491 0.00 2.41 -13.58
N GLY A 492 -0.32 2.52 -12.29
CA GLY A 492 0.57 2.14 -11.20
C GLY A 492 0.96 0.66 -11.21
N TRP A 493 0.06 -0.24 -11.60
CA TRP A 493 0.38 -1.67 -11.79
C TRP A 493 1.39 -1.88 -12.91
N ARG A 494 1.22 -1.19 -14.04
CA ARG A 494 2.04 -1.38 -15.25
C ARG A 494 3.37 -0.65 -15.21
N VAL A 495 3.43 0.53 -14.61
CA VAL A 495 4.58 1.43 -14.63
C VAL A 495 5.33 1.41 -13.30
N TRP A 496 4.64 1.61 -12.18
CA TRP A 496 5.29 1.73 -10.87
C TRP A 496 5.49 0.40 -10.13
N GLY A 497 4.91 -0.70 -10.62
CA GLY A 497 4.92 -1.98 -9.89
C GLY A 497 4.11 -1.92 -8.59
N MET A 498 2.99 -1.18 -8.59
CA MET A 498 2.09 -1.13 -7.44
C MET A 498 1.43 -2.48 -7.19
N TRP A 499 1.47 -3.03 -5.97
CA TRP A 499 0.82 -4.30 -5.62
C TRP A 499 -0.42 -4.14 -4.74
N THR A 500 -0.88 -2.91 -4.46
CA THR A 500 -2.14 -2.63 -3.74
C THR A 500 -3.32 -3.41 -4.34
N GLN A 501 -3.41 -3.47 -5.67
CA GLN A 501 -4.46 -4.21 -6.37
C GLN A 501 -4.43 -5.71 -6.11
N VAL A 502 -3.24 -6.31 -5.96
CA VAL A 502 -3.09 -7.74 -5.64
C VAL A 502 -3.67 -8.02 -4.26
N VAL A 503 -3.39 -7.15 -3.29
CA VAL A 503 -3.96 -7.31 -1.94
C VAL A 503 -5.48 -7.13 -1.96
N VAL A 504 -5.97 -6.12 -2.66
CA VAL A 504 -7.42 -5.86 -2.76
C VAL A 504 -8.17 -7.03 -3.42
N TRP A 505 -7.69 -7.49 -4.59
CA TRP A 505 -8.40 -8.49 -5.40
C TRP A 505 -8.08 -9.95 -5.07
N CYS A 506 -6.86 -10.25 -4.58
CA CYS A 506 -6.43 -11.62 -4.31
C CYS A 506 -6.40 -11.96 -2.81
N VAL A 507 -6.55 -11.00 -1.89
CA VAL A 507 -6.59 -11.25 -0.44
C VAL A 507 -7.92 -10.81 0.17
N TRP A 508 -8.29 -9.54 0.02
CA TRP A 508 -9.49 -9.00 0.65
C TRP A 508 -10.79 -9.46 -0.03
N TRP A 509 -10.87 -9.33 -1.35
CA TRP A 509 -12.06 -9.71 -2.13
C TRP A 509 -12.45 -11.19 -1.99
N PRO A 510 -11.53 -12.18 -2.04
CA PRO A 510 -11.88 -13.59 -1.86
C PRO A 510 -12.38 -13.88 -0.45
N ALA A 511 -11.75 -13.32 0.58
CA ALA A 511 -12.21 -13.45 1.97
C ALA A 511 -13.63 -12.88 2.15
N TRP A 512 -13.92 -11.77 1.48
CA TRP A 512 -15.25 -11.18 1.43
C TRP A 512 -16.29 -12.06 0.72
N ILE A 513 -15.94 -12.67 -0.42
CA ILE A 513 -16.84 -13.63 -1.10
C ILE A 513 -17.16 -14.79 -0.17
N ILE A 514 -16.14 -15.38 0.44
CA ILE A 514 -16.32 -16.51 1.36
C ILE A 514 -17.24 -16.10 2.51
N ALA A 515 -17.05 -14.91 3.08
CA ALA A 515 -17.95 -14.36 4.08
C ALA A 515 -19.41 -14.27 3.59
N GLY A 516 -19.63 -13.78 2.36
CA GLY A 516 -20.96 -13.71 1.76
C GLY A 516 -21.59 -15.09 1.52
N VAL A 517 -20.79 -16.08 1.08
CA VAL A 517 -21.24 -17.47 0.91
C VAL A 517 -21.65 -18.08 2.25
N LEU A 518 -20.90 -17.82 3.33
CA LEU A 518 -21.25 -18.26 4.68
C LEU A 518 -22.57 -17.66 5.16
N VAL A 519 -22.83 -16.38 4.85
CA VAL A 519 -24.10 -15.73 5.19
C VAL A 519 -25.25 -16.30 4.34
N ALA A 520 -25.05 -16.48 3.03
CA ALA A 520 -26.05 -17.06 2.15
C ALA A 520 -26.37 -18.53 2.49
N GLY A 521 -25.39 -19.30 2.97
CA GLY A 521 -25.58 -20.66 3.47
C GLY A 521 -26.55 -20.73 4.65
N SER A 522 -26.71 -19.64 5.40
CA SER A 522 -27.71 -19.55 6.46
C SER A 522 -29.16 -19.44 5.98
N TRP A 523 -29.38 -19.29 4.67
CA TRP A 523 -30.70 -19.26 4.05
C TRP A 523 -31.03 -20.54 3.27
N ALA A 524 -30.02 -21.29 2.83
CA ALA A 524 -30.20 -22.43 1.93
C ALA A 524 -30.38 -23.77 2.65
N VAL A 525 -30.05 -23.85 3.94
CA VAL A 525 -30.20 -25.08 4.74
C VAL A 525 -31.49 -24.95 5.55
N GLU A 526 -32.62 -25.19 4.88
CA GLU A 526 -33.83 -25.61 5.58
C GLU A 526 -33.69 -27.06 6.05
N ALA A 527 -34.40 -27.36 7.14
CA ALA A 527 -34.26 -28.49 8.06
C ALA A 527 -34.25 -29.89 7.43
#